data_AF-A0A432IV63-F1
#
_entry.id   AF-A0A432IV63-F1
#
_cell.length_a   1.000
_cell.length_b   1.000
_cell.length_c   1.000
_cell.angle_alpha   90.00
_cell.angle_beta   90.00
_cell.angle_gamma   90.00
#
_symmetry.space_group_name_H-M   'P 1'
#
loop_
_entity.id
_entity.type
_entity.pdbx_description
1 polymer ?
#
loop_
_entity_poly.entity_id
_entity_poly.type
_entity_poly.pdbx_seq_one_letter_code
_entity_poly.pdbx_strand_id
1 'polypeptide(L)' 'EMLSLNKPIYECTAAYGHFGRKPGSDGSFSWEKTNKTAVFKN' A
#
# COMPACT_ATOMS: atom_id res chain seq x y z
N GLU A 1 -4.16 -3.05 -13.42
CA GLU A 1 -3.86 -2.25 -12.21
C GLU A 1 -3.18 -3.11 -11.14
N MET A 2 -2.30 -2.54 -10.32
CA MET A 2 -1.52 -3.30 -9.30
C MET A 2 -1.70 -2.83 -7.85
N LEU A 3 -2.06 -1.56 -7.65
CA LEU A 3 -2.20 -0.94 -6.32
C LEU A 3 -3.64 -0.50 -6.00
N SER A 4 -4.56 -0.60 -6.97
CA SER A 4 -5.97 -0.20 -6.82
C SER A 4 -6.16 1.23 -6.30
N LEU A 5 -5.46 2.19 -6.90
CA LEU A 5 -5.40 3.59 -6.45
C LEU A 5 -6.64 4.42 -6.82
N ASN A 6 -7.50 3.94 -7.71
CA ASN A 6 -8.78 4.58 -8.01
C ASN A 6 -9.82 4.31 -6.90
N LYS A 7 -9.48 4.71 -5.67
CA LYS A 7 -10.27 4.56 -4.43
C LYS A 7 -9.96 5.72 -3.49
N PRO A 8 -10.91 6.13 -2.63
CA PRO A 8 -10.71 7.22 -1.67
C PRO A 8 -9.94 6.75 -0.42
N ILE A 9 -8.66 6.38 -0.57
CA ILE A 9 -7.81 5.84 0.52
C ILE A 9 -6.80 6.86 1.09
N TYR A 10 -6.87 8.13 0.64
CA TYR A 10 -5.79 9.10 0.82
C TYR A 10 -5.83 9.87 2.15
N GLU A 11 -6.99 9.97 2.81
CA GLU A 11 -7.18 10.75 4.04
C GLU A 11 -6.17 10.36 5.13
N CYS A 12 -6.02 9.06 5.35
CA CYS A 12 -5.12 8.53 6.37
C CYS A 12 -3.64 8.88 6.11
N THR A 13 -3.26 9.23 4.88
CA THR A 13 -1.88 9.55 4.50
C THR A 13 -1.51 11.03 4.68
N ALA A 14 -2.50 11.90 4.91
CA ALA A 14 -2.31 13.35 5.04
C ALA A 14 -1.54 13.77 6.33
N ALA A 15 -1.41 12.85 7.30
CA ALA A 15 -0.66 13.05 8.53
C ALA A 15 0.16 11.80 8.88
N TYR A 16 1.24 12.00 9.64
CA TYR A 16 2.14 10.94 10.11
C TYR A 16 2.85 10.15 9.00
N GLY A 17 2.91 10.68 7.78
CA GLY A 17 3.67 10.16 6.65
C GLY A 17 2.95 9.11 5.80
N HIS A 18 3.45 8.96 4.56
CA HIS A 18 2.90 8.05 3.55
C HIS A 18 3.48 6.63 3.59
N PHE A 19 4.63 6.43 4.26
CA PHE A 19 5.42 5.20 4.20
C PHE A 19 5.59 4.54 5.57
N GLY A 20 5.95 3.25 5.56
CA GLY A 20 6.25 2.48 6.77
C GLY A 20 5.03 2.10 7.61
N ARG A 21 3.83 2.20 7.02
CA ARG A 21 2.56 1.87 7.65
C ARG A 21 2.04 0.53 7.13
N LYS A 22 1.32 -0.21 7.97
CA LYS A 22 0.75 -1.52 7.56
C LYS A 22 -0.35 -1.33 6.50
N PRO A 23 -0.38 -2.16 5.44
CA PRO A 23 -1.48 -2.15 4.47
C PRO A 23 -2.83 -2.39 5.13
N GLY A 24 -3.82 -1.56 4.82
CA GLY A 24 -5.20 -1.71 5.29
C GLY A 24 -6.03 -2.66 4.43
N SER A 25 -7.15 -3.15 5.00
CA SER A 25 -8.11 -4.01 4.30
C SER A 25 -8.94 -3.26 3.25
N ASP A 26 -9.09 -1.95 3.41
CA ASP A 26 -9.74 -1.03 2.47
C ASP A 26 -8.89 -0.72 1.21
N GLY A 27 -7.61 -1.10 1.25
CA GLY A 27 -6.62 -0.80 0.20
C GLY A 27 -5.69 0.36 0.54
N SER A 28 -5.84 1.00 1.71
CA SER A 28 -4.87 1.98 2.20
C SER A 28 -3.47 1.37 2.30
N PHE A 29 -2.46 2.18 1.95
CA PHE A 29 -1.05 1.76 1.92
C PHE A 29 -0.78 0.50 1.09
N SER A 30 -1.52 0.30 -0.02
CA SER A 30 -1.33 -0.88 -0.88
C SER A 30 0.09 -1.01 -1.45
N TRP A 31 0.82 0.11 -1.54
CA TRP A 31 2.24 0.16 -1.94
C TRP A 31 3.21 -0.41 -0.91
N GLU A 32 2.81 -0.56 0.35
CA GLU A 32 3.65 -1.16 1.41
C GLU A 32 3.61 -2.71 1.38
N LYS A 33 2.82 -3.32 0.48
CA LYS A 33 2.74 -4.79 0.36
C LYS A 33 4.02 -5.36 -0.24
N THR A 34 4.60 -6.36 0.44
CA THR A 34 5.79 -7.11 -0.01
C THR A 34 5.41 -8.44 -0.70
N ASN A 35 4.19 -8.54 -1.22
CA ASN A 35 3.65 -9.75 -1.85
C ASN A 35 4.37 -10.17 -3.14
N LYS A 36 5.23 -9.31 -3.71
CA LYS A 36 6.06 -9.64 -4.88
C LYS A 36 7.45 -10.18 -4.54
N THR A 37 7.78 -10.36 -3.27
CA THR A 37 9.09 -10.90 -2.86
C THR A 37 9.43 -12.22 -3.56
N ALA A 38 8.45 -13.09 -3.80
CA ALA A 38 8.65 -14.34 -4.52
C ALA A 38 9.16 -14.17 -5.96
N VAL A 39 8.82 -13.08 -6.64
CA VAL A 39 9.30 -12.79 -8.01
C VAL A 39 10.81 -12.52 -8.03
N PHE A 40 11.36 -12.08 -6.91
CA PHE A 40 12.76 -11.70 -6.78
C PHE A 40 13.60 -12.69 -5.95
N LYS A 41 13.03 -13.85 -5.62
CA LYS A 41 13.77 -14.95 -4.99
C LYS A 41 14.37 -15.82 -6.09
N ASN A 42 15.71 -15.88 -6.13
CA ASN A 42 16.49 -16.81 -6.98
C ASN A 42 16.41 -18.23 -6.43
#